data_AF-A0A7S6M784-F1
#
_entry.id   AF-A0A7S6M784-F1
#
_cell.length_a   1.000
_cell.length_b   1.000
_cell.length_c   1.000
_cell.angle_alpha   90.00
_cell.angle_beta   90.00
_cell.angle_gamma   90.00
#
_symmetry.space_group_name_H-M   'P 1'
#
loop_
_entity.id
_entity.type
_entity.pdbx_description
1 polymer ?
#
loop_
_entity_poly.entity_id
_entity_poly.type
_entity_poly.pdbx_seq_one_letter_code
_entity_poly.pdbx_strand_id
1 'polypeptide(L)'
;MTSHDRRRRADRLTAGCVFASVATAVACGLVGYRPTAALAGPEGVPAMVAAIAAALPGSLLAVLVTGRALAGPPTGWIGAAMLGLGLRFGLTIAAVLLMDSLQRWPRAPLLLWIAIAQLVLLKVDTLMLVLAARRMHGSDGR
;
A
#
# COMPACT_ATOMS: atom_id res chain seq x y z
N MET A 1 19.10 5.40 24.32
CA MET A 1 18.93 4.84 22.96
C MET A 1 19.54 5.80 21.96
N THR A 2 20.52 5.39 21.18
CA THR A 2 21.25 6.29 20.28
C THR A 2 20.43 6.62 19.02
N SER A 3 20.72 7.74 18.34
CA SER A 3 20.06 8.10 17.07
C SER A 3 20.20 7.01 16.00
N HIS A 4 21.28 6.22 16.08
CA HIS A 4 21.55 5.10 15.19
C HIS A 4 20.59 3.91 15.42
N ASP A 5 20.17 3.66 16.67
CA ASP A 5 19.24 2.57 17.01
C ASP A 5 17.81 2.86 16.51
N ARG A 6 17.38 4.14 16.58
CA ARG A 6 16.08 4.58 16.05
C ARG A 6 15.98 4.37 14.55
N ARG A 7 17.01 4.74 13.80
CA ARG A 7 17.07 4.53 12.33
C ARG A 7 17.01 3.05 11.96
N ARG A 8 17.83 2.20 12.58
CA ARG A 8 17.80 0.74 12.32
C ARG A 8 16.45 0.10 12.62
N ARG A 9 15.73 0.57 13.66
CA ARG A 9 14.36 0.10 13.95
C ARG A 9 13.37 0.56 12.88
N ALA A 10 13.43 1.82 12.47
CA ALA A 10 12.57 2.36 11.41
C ALA A 10 12.79 1.63 10.08
N ASP A 11 14.04 1.35 9.71
CA ASP A 11 14.37 0.62 8.48
C ASP A 11 13.82 -0.82 8.49
N ARG A 12 13.95 -1.54 9.61
CA ARG A 12 13.39 -2.89 9.77
C ARG A 12 11.87 -2.91 9.69
N LEU A 13 11.21 -1.92 10.29
CA LEU A 13 9.76 -1.78 10.20
C LEU A 13 9.33 -1.49 8.76
N THR A 14 10.01 -0.55 8.09
CA THR A 14 9.73 -0.19 6.70
C THR A 14 9.91 -1.39 5.77
N ALA A 15 10.98 -2.17 5.93
CA ALA A 15 11.21 -3.39 5.17
C ALA A 15 10.12 -4.44 5.42
N GLY A 16 9.68 -4.62 6.66
CA GLY A 16 8.57 -5.50 7.02
C GLY A 16 7.24 -5.06 6.39
N CYS A 17 6.95 -3.76 6.37
CA CYS A 17 5.78 -3.19 5.72
C CYS A 17 5.80 -3.40 4.20
N VAL A 18 6.95 -3.13 3.56
CA VAL A 18 7.14 -3.37 2.12
C VAL A 18 6.90 -4.83 1.77
N PHE A 19 7.50 -5.76 2.53
CA PHE A 19 7.29 -7.18 2.34
C PHE A 19 5.81 -7.57 2.52
N ALA A 20 5.14 -7.06 3.55
CA ALA A 20 3.72 -7.33 3.79
C ALA A 20 2.83 -6.81 2.65
N SER A 21 3.09 -5.61 2.13
CA SER A 21 2.34 -5.05 0.99
C SER A 21 2.53 -5.90 -0.28
N VAL A 22 3.76 -6.32 -0.58
CA VAL A 22 4.05 -7.19 -1.73
C VAL A 22 3.40 -8.57 -1.56
N ALA A 23 3.55 -9.21 -0.40
CA ALA A 23 2.94 -10.51 -0.12
C ALA A 23 1.41 -10.45 -0.22
N THR A 24 0.81 -9.37 0.26
CA THR A 24 -0.63 -9.16 0.19
C THR A 24 -1.09 -8.96 -1.27
N ALA A 25 -0.34 -8.20 -2.07
CA ALA A 25 -0.64 -8.04 -3.49
C ALA A 25 -0.59 -9.38 -4.26
N VAL A 26 0.42 -10.21 -3.98
CA VAL A 26 0.53 -11.57 -4.55
C VAL A 26 -0.65 -12.43 -4.11
N ALA A 27 -0.99 -12.42 -2.81
CA ALA A 27 -2.14 -13.17 -2.29
C ALA A 27 -3.46 -12.73 -2.93
N CYS A 28 -3.68 -11.42 -3.11
CA CYS A 28 -4.83 -10.89 -3.83
C CYS A 28 -4.90 -11.40 -5.26
N GLY A 29 -3.78 -11.42 -5.99
CA GLY A 29 -3.72 -11.95 -7.35
C GLY A 29 -4.06 -13.45 -7.41
N LEU A 30 -3.54 -14.24 -6.47
CA LEU A 30 -3.80 -15.69 -6.42
C LEU A 30 -5.26 -16.01 -6.07
N VAL A 31 -5.79 -15.37 -5.02
CA VAL A 31 -7.18 -15.56 -4.58
C VAL A 31 -8.17 -15.00 -5.61
N GLY A 32 -7.80 -13.90 -6.25
CA GLY A 32 -8.59 -13.19 -7.25
C GLY A 32 -8.63 -13.85 -8.63
N TYR A 33 -7.66 -14.71 -8.96
CA TYR A 33 -7.52 -15.26 -10.31
C TYR A 33 -8.76 -16.01 -10.79
N ARG A 34 -9.20 -17.02 -10.02
CA ARG A 34 -10.38 -17.84 -10.38
C ARG A 34 -11.67 -17.03 -10.50
N PRO A 35 -12.08 -16.22 -9.51
CA PRO A 35 -13.32 -15.44 -9.64
C PRO A 35 -13.25 -14.43 -10.78
N THR A 36 -12.08 -13.83 -11.04
CA THR A 36 -11.90 -12.90 -12.17
C THR A 36 -12.04 -13.60 -13.51
N ALA A 37 -11.38 -14.75 -13.69
CA ALA A 37 -11.49 -15.55 -14.90
C ALA A 37 -12.93 -16.02 -15.15
N ALA A 38 -13.69 -16.33 -14.09
CA ALA A 38 -15.08 -16.74 -14.19
C ALA A 38 -16.04 -15.59 -14.53
N LEU A 39 -15.84 -14.40 -13.96
CA LEU A 39 -16.75 -13.26 -14.13
C LEU A 39 -16.44 -12.38 -15.34
N ALA A 40 -15.16 -12.17 -15.64
CA ALA A 40 -14.69 -11.24 -16.67
C ALA A 40 -13.99 -11.96 -17.85
N GLY A 41 -13.95 -13.29 -17.82
CA GLY A 41 -13.27 -14.09 -18.84
C GLY A 41 -11.74 -13.99 -18.78
N PRO A 42 -11.04 -14.58 -19.76
CA PRO A 42 -9.58 -14.61 -19.81
C PRO A 42 -8.95 -13.21 -19.94
N GLU A 43 -9.66 -12.24 -20.52
CA GLU A 43 -9.18 -10.86 -20.67
C GLU A 43 -9.27 -10.04 -19.37
N GLY A 44 -10.07 -10.47 -18.38
CA GLY A 44 -10.15 -9.81 -17.08
C GLY A 44 -8.92 -10.03 -16.19
N VAL A 45 -8.22 -11.16 -16.37
CA VAL A 45 -7.02 -11.52 -15.60
C VAL A 45 -5.88 -10.51 -15.79
N PRO A 46 -5.48 -10.14 -17.02
CA PRO A 46 -4.40 -9.16 -17.17
C PRO A 46 -4.82 -7.76 -16.70
N ALA A 47 -6.12 -7.40 -16.75
CA ALA A 47 -6.62 -6.17 -16.12
C ALA A 47 -6.48 -6.20 -14.58
N MET A 48 -6.75 -7.34 -13.94
CA MET A 48 -6.49 -7.53 -12.50
C MET A 48 -5.01 -7.36 -12.17
N VAL A 49 -4.12 -7.99 -12.93
CA VAL A 49 -2.66 -7.87 -12.72
C VAL A 49 -2.20 -6.44 -12.89
N ALA A 50 -2.68 -5.74 -13.93
CA ALA A 50 -2.40 -4.33 -14.17
C ALA A 50 -2.90 -3.46 -13.00
N ALA A 51 -4.12 -3.67 -12.52
CA ALA A 51 -4.67 -2.96 -11.37
C ALA A 51 -3.83 -3.13 -10.09
N ILE A 52 -3.40 -4.36 -9.79
CA ILE A 52 -2.55 -4.66 -8.64
C ILE A 52 -1.18 -3.99 -8.81
N ALA A 53 -0.58 -4.09 -10.00
CA ALA A 53 0.70 -3.47 -10.31
C ALA A 53 0.64 -1.94 -10.24
N ALA A 54 -0.49 -1.32 -10.58
CA ALA A 54 -0.71 0.12 -10.46
C ALA A 54 -0.87 0.58 -9.01
N ALA A 55 -1.54 -0.21 -8.17
CA ALA A 55 -1.78 0.14 -6.76
C ALA A 55 -0.53 0.00 -5.88
N LEU A 56 0.37 -0.92 -6.25
CA LEU A 56 1.54 -1.28 -5.43
C LEU A 56 2.55 -0.12 -5.25
N PRO A 57 2.95 0.64 -6.28
CA PRO A 57 3.81 1.82 -6.13
C PRO A 57 3.24 2.86 -5.17
N GLY A 58 1.93 3.10 -5.21
CA GLY A 58 1.26 4.05 -4.31
C GLY A 58 1.38 3.64 -2.84
N SER A 59 1.16 2.36 -2.54
CA SER A 59 1.36 1.82 -1.19
C SER A 59 2.83 1.83 -0.76
N LEU A 60 3.76 1.45 -1.64
CA LEU A 60 5.19 1.50 -1.32
C LEU A 60 5.66 2.92 -1.00
N LEU A 61 5.23 3.91 -1.78
CA LEU A 61 5.59 5.31 -1.53
C LEU A 61 5.01 5.81 -0.21
N ALA A 62 3.75 5.48 0.10
CA ALA A 62 3.14 5.80 1.38
C ALA A 62 3.96 5.21 2.54
N VAL A 63 4.25 3.90 2.49
CA VAL A 63 5.05 3.20 3.51
C VAL A 63 6.43 3.85 3.70
N LEU A 64 7.12 4.22 2.63
CA LEU A 64 8.42 4.88 2.70
C LEU A 64 8.35 6.26 3.35
N VAL A 65 7.36 7.07 2.96
CA VAL A 65 7.15 8.42 3.51
C VAL A 65 6.81 8.33 4.99
N THR A 66 5.86 7.48 5.36
CA THR A 66 5.43 7.34 6.75
C THR A 66 6.51 6.68 7.61
N GLY A 67 7.22 5.68 7.08
CA GLY A 67 8.37 5.04 7.76
C GLY A 67 9.49 6.03 8.09
N ARG A 68 9.81 6.95 7.17
CA ARG A 68 10.78 8.03 7.42
C ARG A 68 10.29 9.01 8.48
N ALA A 69 9.02 9.38 8.47
CA ALA A 69 8.47 10.32 9.44
C ALA A 69 8.40 9.74 10.85
N LEU A 70 8.12 8.44 10.99
CA LEU A 70 8.14 7.74 12.29
C LEU A 70 9.54 7.69 12.93
N ALA A 71 10.61 7.91 12.16
CA ALA A 71 11.96 8.07 12.71
C ALA A 71 12.20 9.46 13.35
N GLY A 72 11.32 10.43 13.08
CA GLY A 72 11.37 11.79 13.59
C GLY A 72 10.49 12.04 14.82
N PRO A 73 10.41 13.31 15.29
CA PRO A 73 9.61 13.68 16.45
C PRO A 73 8.10 13.45 16.24
N PRO A 74 7.33 13.14 17.30
CA PRO A 74 5.92 12.71 17.21
C PRO A 74 4.97 13.74 16.60
N THR A 75 5.30 15.02 16.73
CA THR A 75 4.49 16.15 16.24
C THR A 75 4.26 16.11 14.73
N GLY A 76 5.10 15.40 13.97
CA GLY A 76 4.97 15.27 12.51
C GLY A 76 4.26 14.02 12.00
N TRP A 77 3.90 13.07 12.86
CA TRP A 77 3.45 11.73 12.42
C TRP A 77 2.10 11.77 11.70
N ILE A 78 1.14 12.56 12.20
CA ILE A 78 -0.19 12.70 11.58
C ILE A 78 -0.04 13.35 10.20
N GLY A 79 0.75 14.41 10.08
CA GLY A 79 1.01 15.08 8.80
C GLY A 79 1.64 14.16 7.78
N ALA A 80 2.60 13.33 8.19
CA ALA A 80 3.23 12.36 7.30
C ALA A 80 2.32 11.19 6.91
N ALA A 81 1.44 10.75 7.81
CA ALA A 81 0.41 9.76 7.48
C ALA A 81 -0.58 10.32 6.46
N MET A 82 -1.06 11.55 6.65
CA MET A 82 -1.93 12.26 5.70
C MET A 82 -1.25 12.46 4.35
N LEU A 83 0.03 12.86 4.33
CA LEU A 83 0.80 13.05 3.11
C LEU A 83 1.03 11.72 2.38
N GLY A 84 1.35 10.64 3.10
CA GLY A 84 1.45 9.30 2.52
C GLY A 84 0.13 8.83 1.89
N LEU A 85 -1.00 9.05 2.57
CA LEU A 85 -2.32 8.71 2.07
C LEU A 85 -2.70 9.54 0.84
N GLY A 86 -2.40 10.84 0.85
CA GLY A 86 -2.62 11.74 -0.28
C GLY A 86 -1.78 11.36 -1.50
N LEU A 87 -0.49 11.07 -1.32
CA LEU A 87 0.39 10.60 -2.39
C LEU A 87 -0.10 9.29 -3.01
N ARG A 88 -0.50 8.36 -2.17
CA ARG A 88 -1.06 7.08 -2.61
C ARG A 88 -2.33 7.28 -3.43
N PHE A 89 -3.25 8.09 -2.94
CA PHE A 89 -4.50 8.39 -3.64
C PHE A 89 -4.23 9.07 -4.99
N GLY A 90 -3.36 10.07 -5.01
CA GLY A 90 -2.95 10.77 -6.24
C GLY A 90 -2.30 9.84 -7.26
N LEU A 91 -1.37 8.98 -6.83
CA LEU A 91 -0.73 7.99 -7.70
C LEU A 91 -1.74 6.97 -8.24
N THR A 92 -2.70 6.55 -7.42
CA THR A 92 -3.73 5.61 -7.83
C THR A 92 -4.62 6.24 -8.90
N ILE A 93 -5.08 7.47 -8.69
CA ILE A 93 -5.86 8.20 -9.69
C ILE A 93 -5.07 8.37 -10.98
N ALA A 94 -3.81 8.80 -10.89
CA ALA A 94 -2.95 8.95 -12.05
C ALA A 94 -2.81 7.63 -12.83
N ALA A 95 -2.64 6.51 -12.13
CA ALA A 95 -2.56 5.19 -12.76
C ALA A 95 -3.88 4.76 -13.39
N VAL A 96 -5.03 5.01 -12.72
CA VAL A 96 -6.36 4.75 -13.27
C VAL A 96 -6.57 5.54 -14.55
N LEU A 97 -6.31 6.84 -14.53
CA LEU A 97 -6.47 7.73 -15.69
C LEU A 97 -5.54 7.32 -16.84
N LEU A 98 -4.30 6.95 -16.52
CA LEU A 98 -3.36 6.46 -17.51
C LEU A 98 -3.86 5.15 -18.14
N MET A 99 -4.37 4.21 -17.34
CA MET A 99 -4.89 2.94 -17.84
C MET A 99 -6.19 3.11 -18.65
N ASP A 100 -7.08 4.02 -18.24
CA ASP A 100 -8.31 4.31 -19.00
C ASP A 100 -8.01 4.99 -20.34
N SER A 101 -7.02 5.90 -20.39
CA SER A 101 -6.61 6.56 -21.64
C SER A 101 -6.04 5.59 -22.68
N LEU A 102 -5.48 4.46 -22.25
CA LEU A 102 -4.97 3.42 -23.16
C LEU A 102 -6.09 2.60 -23.81
N GLN A 103 -7.34 2.66 -23.32
CA GLN A 103 -8.53 1.93 -23.79
C GLN A 103 -8.33 0.42 -24.07
N ARG A 104 -7.27 -0.17 -23.55
CA ARG A 104 -6.82 -1.52 -23.91
C ARG A 104 -7.41 -2.62 -23.03
N TRP A 105 -8.12 -2.22 -21.98
CA TRP A 105 -8.55 -3.10 -20.90
C TRP A 105 -10.04 -2.96 -20.63
N PRO A 106 -10.74 -4.05 -20.25
CA PRO A 106 -12.12 -3.97 -19.83
C PRO A 106 -12.24 -3.11 -18.55
N ARG A 107 -12.95 -1.98 -18.66
CA ARG A 107 -13.02 -0.94 -17.61
C ARG A 107 -13.59 -1.45 -16.27
N ALA A 108 -14.66 -2.23 -16.32
CA ALA A 108 -15.35 -2.71 -15.12
C ALA A 108 -14.46 -3.58 -14.21
N PRO A 109 -13.83 -4.67 -14.70
CA PRO A 109 -12.94 -5.48 -13.86
C PRO A 109 -11.68 -4.72 -13.44
N LEU A 110 -11.16 -3.82 -14.29
CA LEU A 110 -10.01 -2.97 -13.94
C LEU A 110 -10.33 -2.09 -12.73
N LEU A 111 -11.41 -1.30 -12.79
CA LEU A 111 -11.81 -0.39 -11.71
C LEU A 111 -12.15 -1.15 -10.43
N LEU A 112 -12.84 -2.28 -10.53
CA LEU A 112 -13.17 -3.14 -9.40
C LEU A 112 -11.89 -3.64 -8.69
N TRP A 113 -10.93 -4.14 -9.45
CA TRP A 113 -9.67 -4.64 -8.87
C TRP A 113 -8.79 -3.54 -8.31
N ILE A 114 -8.81 -2.35 -8.91
CA ILE A 114 -8.15 -1.17 -8.33
C ILE A 114 -8.78 -0.86 -6.97
N ALA A 115 -10.11 -0.82 -6.88
CA ALA A 115 -10.79 -0.58 -5.60
C ALA A 115 -10.45 -1.64 -4.55
N ILE A 116 -10.47 -2.93 -4.90
CA ILE A 116 -10.11 -4.03 -4.00
C ILE A 116 -8.65 -3.91 -3.54
N ALA A 117 -7.71 -3.73 -4.48
CA ALA A 117 -6.30 -3.59 -4.16
C ALA A 117 -6.07 -2.38 -3.25
N GLN A 118 -6.78 -1.27 -3.49
CA GLN A 118 -6.72 -0.09 -2.63
C GLN A 118 -7.20 -0.39 -1.21
N LEU A 119 -8.38 -0.99 -1.04
CA LEU A 119 -8.92 -1.31 0.27
C LEU A 119 -8.01 -2.24 1.07
N VAL A 120 -7.50 -3.28 0.40
CA VAL A 120 -6.61 -4.25 1.03
C VAL A 120 -5.29 -3.61 1.45
N LEU A 121 -4.62 -2.89 0.55
CA LEU A 121 -3.36 -2.23 0.86
C LEU A 121 -3.56 -1.10 1.89
N LEU A 122 -4.71 -0.42 1.90
CA LEU A 122 -5.03 0.60 2.91
C LEU A 122 -5.16 -0.01 4.30
N LYS A 123 -5.81 -1.17 4.40
CA LYS A 123 -5.90 -1.94 5.65
C LYS A 123 -4.52 -2.35 6.14
N VAL A 124 -3.64 -2.81 5.26
CA VAL A 124 -2.24 -3.17 5.61
C VAL A 124 -1.49 -1.95 6.12
N ASP A 125 -1.52 -0.83 5.39
CA ASP A 125 -0.85 0.42 5.78
C ASP A 125 -1.34 0.89 7.17
N THR A 126 -2.66 0.86 7.39
CA THR A 126 -3.28 1.25 8.66
C THR A 126 -2.86 0.33 9.81
N LEU A 127 -2.91 -0.99 9.60
CA LEU A 127 -2.51 -1.97 10.61
C LEU A 127 -1.04 -1.78 11.00
N MET A 128 -0.17 -1.59 10.00
CA MET A 128 1.26 -1.39 10.22
C MET A 128 1.54 -0.07 10.95
N LEU A 129 0.84 1.01 10.60
CA LEU A 129 0.95 2.28 11.30
C LEU A 129 0.55 2.16 12.79
N VAL A 130 -0.56 1.47 13.06
CA VAL A 130 -1.04 1.21 14.43
C VAL A 130 -0.02 0.37 15.21
N LEU A 131 0.51 -0.70 14.61
CA LEU A 131 1.51 -1.56 15.25
C LEU A 131 2.81 -0.79 15.53
N ALA A 132 3.26 0.06 14.60
CA ALA A 132 4.43 0.91 14.79
C ALA A 132 4.21 1.93 15.93
N ALA A 133 3.05 2.60 15.95
CA ALA A 133 2.69 3.56 16.99
C ALA A 133 2.64 2.92 18.39
N ARG A 134 2.04 1.71 18.51
CA ARG A 134 1.97 0.95 19.77
C ARG A 134 3.35 0.53 20.28
N ARG A 135 4.25 0.08 19.40
CA ARG A 135 5.61 -0.33 19.77
C ARG A 135 6.46 0.85 20.27
N MET A 136 6.17 2.06 19.82
CA MET A 136 6.85 3.26 20.31
C MET A 136 6.35 3.68 21.68
N HIS A 137 5.03 3.71 21.92
CA HIS A 137 4.45 4.11 23.22
C HIS A 137 4.63 3.06 24.32
N GLY A 138 4.61 1.76 23.97
CA GLY A 138 4.84 0.68 24.95
C GLY A 138 6.27 0.64 25.49
N SER A 139 7.19 1.43 24.94
CA SER A 139 8.59 1.50 25.38
C SER A 139 8.88 2.64 26.36
N ASP A 140 7.92 3.56 26.59
CA ASP A 140 8.05 4.69 27.52
C ASP A 140 7.52 4.37 28.94
N GLY A 141 6.96 3.17 29.14
CA GLY A 141 6.37 2.73 30.42
C GLY A 141 7.25 1.81 31.26
N ARG A 142 8.57 1.78 31.04
CA ARG A 142 9.54 1.02 31.87
C ARG A 142 10.76 1.86 32.19
#